data_AF-X1W2M6-F1
#
_entry.id   AF-X1W2M6-F1
#
_cell.length_a   1.000
_cell.length_b   1.000
_cell.length_c   1.000
_cell.angle_alpha   90.00
_cell.angle_beta   90.00
_cell.angle_gamma   90.00
#
_symmetry.space_group_name_H-M   'P 1'
#
loop_
_entity.id
_entity.type
_entity.pdbx_description
1 polymer ?
#
loop_
_entity_poly.entity_id
_entity_poly.type
_entity_poly.pdbx_seq_one_letter_code
_entity_poly.pdbx_strand_id
1 'polypeptide(L)'
;MTKIKRALISVSDKEGLIDFAKGLEKLGIEIISTGGTARLLKDAQIKVKLISEVTHFPEILDGRVKTLHPLIFGGLLARSDNPLHQEQIATQQIEPIGLVVVNLYPFQKTISKEVVKLEEAIENIDIGGPSLLRASAKNYQDVAVVINPRDYPIILEELGKNHG
;
A
#
# COMPACT_ATOMS: atom_id res chain seq x y z
N MET A 1 20.15 -3.47 -0.37
CA MET A 1 18.73 -3.17 -0.09
C MET A 1 18.43 -3.60 1.32
N THR A 2 17.65 -2.81 2.05
CA THR A 2 17.19 -3.12 3.40
C THR A 2 16.10 -4.18 3.33
N LYS A 3 16.12 -5.12 4.29
CA LYS A 3 15.08 -6.14 4.44
C LYS A 3 13.70 -5.49 4.57
N ILE A 4 12.72 -5.94 3.79
CA ILE A 4 11.36 -5.41 3.87
C ILE A 4 10.73 -5.86 5.18
N LYS A 5 10.31 -4.90 6.01
CA LYS A 5 9.66 -5.16 7.30
C LYS A 5 8.15 -4.91 7.28
N ARG A 6 7.70 -4.03 6.38
CA ARG A 6 6.31 -3.57 6.31
C ARG A 6 5.86 -3.39 4.87
N ALA A 7 4.67 -3.88 4.57
CA ALA A 7 3.98 -3.75 3.29
C ALA A 7 2.68 -2.97 3.44
N LEU A 8 2.47 -1.96 2.59
CA LEU A 8 1.18 -1.27 2.45
C LEU A 8 0.41 -1.86 1.28
N ILE A 9 -0.77 -2.42 1.56
CA ILE A 9 -1.63 -3.03 0.55
C ILE A 9 -2.94 -2.25 0.43
N SER A 10 -3.23 -1.71 -0.75
CA SER A 10 -4.49 -1.04 -1.08
C SER A 10 -4.86 -1.28 -2.53
N VAL A 11 -5.68 -2.29 -2.77
CA VAL A 11 -6.01 -2.76 -4.13
C VAL A 11 -7.50 -2.72 -4.40
N SER A 12 -7.84 -2.42 -5.65
CA SER A 12 -9.20 -2.52 -6.18
C SER A 12 -9.49 -3.94 -6.69
N ASP A 13 -8.56 -4.49 -7.46
CA ASP A 13 -8.53 -5.89 -7.90
C ASP A 13 -7.84 -6.77 -6.84
N LYS A 14 -8.53 -7.82 -6.40
CA LYS A 14 -8.15 -8.69 -5.28
C LYS A 14 -7.68 -10.07 -5.75
N GLU A 15 -7.54 -10.28 -7.06
CA GLU A 15 -7.01 -11.53 -7.61
C GLU A 15 -5.67 -11.88 -6.95
N GLY A 16 -5.52 -13.14 -6.49
CA GLY A 16 -4.28 -13.65 -5.87
C GLY A 16 -3.86 -13.00 -4.54
N LEU A 17 -4.59 -11.99 -4.04
CA LEU A 17 -4.15 -11.18 -2.91
C LEU A 17 -3.99 -12.00 -1.61
N ILE A 18 -4.90 -12.94 -1.34
CA ILE A 18 -4.88 -13.72 -0.11
C ILE A 18 -3.61 -14.57 -0.03
N ASP A 19 -3.26 -15.27 -1.11
CA ASP A 19 -2.07 -16.12 -1.15
C ASP A 19 -0.80 -15.29 -1.08
N PHE A 20 -0.80 -14.13 -1.75
CA PHE A 20 0.31 -13.17 -1.68
C PHE A 20 0.53 -12.69 -0.25
N ALA A 21 -0.53 -12.21 0.42
CA ALA A 21 -0.47 -11.70 1.78
C ALA A 21 -0.07 -12.77 2.81
N LYS A 22 -0.53 -14.02 2.66
CA LYS A 22 -0.03 -15.15 3.47
C LYS A 22 1.46 -15.40 3.26
N GLY A 23 1.96 -15.25 2.04
CA GLY A 23 3.38 -15.33 1.73
C GLY A 23 4.18 -14.26 2.47
N LEU A 24 3.72 -13.01 2.44
CA LEU A 24 4.35 -11.89 3.17
C LEU A 24 4.34 -12.13 4.69
N GLU A 25 3.22 -12.59 5.25
CA GLU A 25 3.10 -12.88 6.69
C GLU A 25 4.07 -13.99 7.13
N LYS A 26 4.22 -15.06 6.33
CA LYS A 26 5.21 -16.13 6.60
C LYS A 26 6.65 -15.63 6.61
N LEU A 27 6.95 -14.58 5.85
CA LEU A 27 8.26 -13.92 5.84
C LEU A 27 8.44 -12.93 7.00
N GLY A 28 7.41 -12.76 7.84
CA GLY A 28 7.42 -11.83 8.97
C GLY A 28 7.22 -10.36 8.57
N ILE A 29 6.70 -10.11 7.36
CA ILE A 29 6.42 -8.75 6.88
C ILE A 29 5.07 -8.29 7.45
N GLU A 30 5.07 -7.17 8.17
CA GLU A 30 3.84 -6.59 8.69
C GLU A 30 3.00 -6.00 7.55
N ILE A 31 1.71 -6.33 7.52
CA ILE A 31 0.78 -5.80 6.54
C ILE A 31 -0.02 -4.65 7.15
N ILE A 32 0.06 -3.47 6.52
CA ILE A 32 -0.83 -2.35 6.77
C ILE A 32 -1.81 -2.18 5.60
N SER A 33 -3.08 -1.95 5.91
CA SER A 33 -4.12 -1.82 4.87
C SER A 33 -5.31 -0.99 5.32
N THR A 34 -6.27 -0.77 4.43
CA THR A 34 -7.48 0.01 4.71
C THR A 34 -8.69 -0.49 3.90
N GLY A 35 -9.89 -0.07 4.31
CA GLY A 35 -11.16 -0.32 3.62
C GLY A 35 -11.39 -1.79 3.27
N GLY A 36 -11.91 -2.03 2.06
CA GLY A 36 -12.25 -3.37 1.58
C GLY A 36 -11.06 -4.32 1.42
N THR A 37 -9.84 -3.80 1.27
CA THR A 37 -8.63 -4.65 1.24
C THR A 37 -8.35 -5.21 2.64
N ALA A 38 -8.34 -4.35 3.67
CA ALA A 38 -8.13 -4.79 5.05
C ALA A 38 -9.20 -5.78 5.51
N ARG A 39 -10.46 -5.55 5.14
CA ARG A 39 -11.57 -6.47 5.46
C ARG A 39 -11.33 -7.87 4.87
N LEU A 40 -11.04 -7.94 3.57
CA LEU A 40 -10.76 -9.23 2.90
C LEU A 40 -9.63 -10.00 3.60
N LEU A 41 -8.54 -9.32 3.92
CA LEU A 41 -7.38 -9.94 4.56
C LEU A 41 -7.72 -10.44 5.97
N LYS A 42 -8.46 -9.65 6.77
CA LYS A 42 -8.94 -10.06 8.10
C LYS A 42 -9.88 -11.26 8.02
N ASP A 43 -10.82 -11.26 7.06
CA ASP A 43 -11.76 -12.37 6.83
C ASP A 43 -11.01 -13.68 6.45
N ALA A 44 -9.85 -13.55 5.79
CA ALA A 44 -8.93 -14.66 5.50
C ALA A 44 -7.96 -15.01 6.65
N GLN A 45 -8.18 -14.46 7.85
CA GLN A 45 -7.38 -14.67 9.07
C GLN A 45 -5.92 -14.20 8.97
N ILE A 46 -5.64 -13.22 8.11
CA ILE A 46 -4.30 -12.62 7.97
C ILE A 46 -4.19 -11.44 8.92
N LYS A 47 -3.07 -11.32 9.65
CA LYS A 47 -2.83 -10.19 10.55
C LYS A 47 -2.65 -8.91 9.75
N VAL A 48 -3.55 -7.96 9.96
CA VAL A 48 -3.52 -6.64 9.30
C VAL A 48 -3.72 -5.55 10.32
N LYS A 49 -2.79 -4.59 10.33
CA LYS A 49 -2.91 -3.32 11.06
C LYS A 49 -3.60 -2.29 10.16
N LEU A 50 -4.65 -1.64 10.65
CA LEU A 50 -5.34 -0.63 9.84
C LEU A 50 -4.47 0.62 9.70
N ILE A 51 -4.57 1.30 8.55
CA ILE A 51 -3.89 2.60 8.36
C ILE A 51 -4.30 3.61 9.44
N SER A 52 -5.57 3.63 9.88
CA SER A 52 -6.01 4.49 10.98
C SER A 52 -5.33 4.17 12.33
N GLU A 53 -4.93 2.92 12.56
CA GLU A 53 -4.14 2.53 13.74
C GLU A 53 -2.69 3.02 13.64
N VAL A 54 -2.16 3.16 12.41
CA VAL A 54 -0.82 3.70 12.15
C VAL A 54 -0.82 5.22 12.23
N THR A 55 -1.85 5.87 11.66
CA THR A 55 -1.91 7.33 11.56
C THR A 55 -2.49 8.00 12.79
N HIS A 56 -3.17 7.23 13.64
CA HIS A 56 -4.01 7.73 14.73
C HIS A 56 -5.08 8.73 14.24
N PHE A 57 -5.46 8.62 12.97
CA PHE A 57 -6.42 9.50 12.32
C PHE A 57 -7.62 8.68 11.82
N PRO A 58 -8.86 9.06 12.15
CA PRO A 58 -10.04 8.32 11.74
C PRO A 58 -10.26 8.40 10.23
N GLU A 59 -11.00 7.44 9.68
CA GLU A 59 -11.48 7.54 8.31
C GLU A 59 -12.59 8.61 8.24
N ILE A 60 -12.38 9.63 7.41
CA ILE A 60 -13.31 10.74 7.18
C ILE A 60 -13.54 10.93 5.69
N LEU A 61 -14.57 11.71 5.32
CA LEU A 61 -14.89 12.06 3.93
C LEU A 61 -15.04 10.80 3.06
N ASP A 62 -15.75 9.79 3.57
CA ASP A 62 -15.98 8.50 2.91
C ASP A 62 -14.68 7.81 2.43
N GLY A 63 -13.60 8.00 3.19
CA GLY A 63 -12.31 7.38 2.91
C GLY A 63 -11.45 8.07 1.86
N ARG A 64 -11.84 9.27 1.39
CA ARG A 64 -11.12 10.04 0.36
C ARG A 64 -9.68 10.43 0.76
N VAL A 65 -9.42 10.57 2.06
CA VAL A 65 -8.12 11.07 2.57
C VAL A 65 -7.39 10.06 3.46
N LYS A 66 -7.83 8.80 3.50
CA LYS A 66 -7.38 7.80 4.50
C LYS A 66 -5.88 7.47 4.45
N THR A 67 -5.22 7.61 3.30
CA THR A 67 -3.78 7.32 3.17
C THR A 67 -2.92 8.58 3.08
N LEU A 68 -3.54 9.76 2.91
CA LEU A 68 -2.86 11.05 2.68
C LEU A 68 -2.33 11.64 3.99
N HIS A 69 -1.40 10.92 4.64
CA HIS A 69 -0.89 11.26 5.96
C HIS A 69 0.65 11.26 6.01
N PRO A 70 1.30 12.19 6.75
CA PRO A 70 2.76 12.22 6.89
C PRO A 70 3.36 10.93 7.44
N LEU A 71 2.67 10.22 8.34
CA LEU A 71 3.15 8.93 8.86
C LEU A 71 3.20 7.83 7.78
N ILE A 72 2.41 7.95 6.70
CA ILE A 72 2.47 7.04 5.56
C ILE A 72 3.51 7.52 4.55
N PHE A 73 3.41 8.78 4.12
CA PHE A 73 4.30 9.31 3.08
C PHE A 73 5.74 9.52 3.56
N GLY A 74 5.97 9.80 4.84
CA GLY A 74 7.29 9.80 5.45
C GLY A 74 7.92 8.42 5.45
N GLY A 75 7.14 7.36 5.73
CA GLY A 75 7.61 5.97 5.66
C GLY A 75 7.95 5.52 4.23
N LEU A 76 7.33 6.14 3.22
CA LEU A 76 7.58 5.86 1.80
C LEU A 76 8.71 6.68 1.18
N LEU A 77 8.89 7.94 1.62
CA LEU A 77 9.79 8.91 0.99
C LEU A 77 11.09 9.16 1.76
N ALA A 78 11.19 8.68 3.00
CA ALA A 78 12.45 8.71 3.73
C ALA A 78 13.46 7.80 3.02
N ARG A 79 14.65 8.34 2.76
CA ARG A 79 15.72 7.63 2.09
C ARG A 79 16.61 6.99 3.13
N SER A 80 16.95 5.73 2.96
CA SER A 80 17.83 5.01 3.89
C SER A 80 19.25 5.54 3.90
N ASP A 81 19.71 6.08 2.76
CA ASP A 81 21.05 6.62 2.56
C ASP A 81 21.24 8.07 3.08
N ASN A 82 20.17 8.71 3.55
CA ASN A 82 20.20 10.08 4.06
C ASN A 82 20.08 10.10 5.60
N PRO A 83 21.16 10.37 6.35
CA PRO A 83 21.14 10.39 7.82
C PRO A 83 20.10 11.34 8.42
N LEU A 84 19.87 12.51 7.78
CA LEU A 84 18.89 13.48 8.25
C LEU A 84 17.46 12.95 8.11
N HIS A 85 17.16 12.21 7.03
CA HIS A 85 15.84 11.58 6.88
C HIS A 85 15.64 10.50 7.95
N GLN A 86 16.67 9.70 8.25
CA GLN A 86 16.62 8.67 9.28
C GLN A 86 16.38 9.26 10.68
N GLU A 87 17.06 10.37 11.02
CA GLU A 87 16.83 11.10 12.27
C GLU A 87 15.39 11.63 12.36
N GLN A 88 14.89 12.23 11.28
CA GLN A 88 13.54 12.79 11.24
C GLN A 88 12.46 11.73 11.43
N ILE A 89 12.54 10.60 10.72
CA ILE A 89 11.55 9.52 10.88
C ILE A 89 11.62 8.89 12.27
N ALA A 90 12.82 8.73 12.85
CA ALA A 90 12.98 8.22 14.21
C ALA A 90 12.34 9.17 15.24
N THR A 91 12.61 10.48 15.12
CA THR A 91 12.05 11.51 16.00
C THR A 91 10.52 11.55 15.93
N GLN A 92 9.97 11.40 14.72
CA GLN A 92 8.52 11.43 14.48
C GLN A 92 7.85 10.06 14.64
N GLN A 93 8.60 9.02 15.05
CA GLN A 93 8.12 7.65 15.20
C GLN A 93 7.46 7.09 13.92
N ILE A 94 8.00 7.49 12.77
CA ILE A 94 7.60 7.02 11.45
C ILE A 94 8.40 5.76 11.14
N GLU A 95 7.71 4.65 10.90
CA GLU A 95 8.38 3.43 10.47
C GLU A 95 8.42 3.34 8.93
N PRO A 96 9.55 2.92 8.34
CA PRO A 96 9.66 2.73 6.90
C PRO A 96 8.68 1.70 6.33
N ILE A 97 8.24 1.92 5.09
CA ILE A 97 7.41 0.99 4.31
C ILE A 97 8.23 0.56 3.09
N GLY A 98 8.63 -0.71 3.05
CA GLY A 98 9.53 -1.23 2.00
C GLY A 98 8.79 -1.85 0.80
N LEU A 99 7.49 -2.13 0.92
CA LEU A 99 6.68 -2.69 -0.15
C LEU A 99 5.33 -1.97 -0.24
N VAL A 100 4.94 -1.59 -1.44
CA VAL A 100 3.61 -1.03 -1.73
C VAL A 100 2.92 -1.84 -2.81
N VAL A 101 1.71 -2.30 -2.52
CA VAL A 101 0.87 -3.11 -3.40
C VAL A 101 -0.40 -2.34 -3.67
N VAL A 102 -0.47 -1.74 -4.85
CA VAL A 102 -1.58 -0.85 -5.22
C VAL A 102 -1.95 -1.08 -6.67
N ASN A 103 -3.22 -1.38 -6.91
CA ASN A 103 -3.82 -1.29 -8.24
C ASN A 103 -5.03 -0.35 -8.17
N LEU A 104 -5.15 0.50 -9.19
CA LEU A 104 -6.08 1.61 -9.18
C LEU A 104 -7.49 1.16 -9.53
N TYR A 105 -8.48 1.96 -9.12
CA TYR A 105 -9.84 1.78 -9.63
C TYR A 105 -9.83 1.77 -11.15
N PRO A 106 -10.59 0.87 -11.78
CA PRO A 106 -10.62 0.77 -13.23
C PRO A 106 -11.47 1.92 -13.82
N PHE A 107 -11.01 3.16 -13.66
CA PHE A 107 -11.70 4.38 -14.07
C PHE A 107 -12.09 4.33 -15.54
N GLN A 108 -11.18 3.85 -16.41
CA GLN A 108 -11.46 3.60 -17.82
C GLN A 108 -12.68 2.68 -18.00
N LYS A 109 -12.77 1.57 -17.25
CA LYS A 109 -13.92 0.67 -17.33
C LYS A 109 -15.20 1.37 -16.85
N THR A 110 -15.11 2.17 -15.79
CA THR A 110 -16.26 2.93 -15.26
C THR A 110 -16.83 3.89 -16.30
N ILE A 111 -15.99 4.68 -16.97
CA ILE A 111 -16.45 5.64 -17.98
C ILE A 111 -16.80 5.00 -19.34
N SER A 112 -16.43 3.73 -19.55
CA SER A 112 -16.75 2.99 -20.79
C SER A 112 -18.13 2.31 -20.74
N LYS A 113 -18.86 2.38 -19.62
CA LYS A 113 -20.24 1.87 -19.53
C LYS A 113 -21.15 2.68 -20.46
N GLU A 114 -22.16 2.03 -21.04
CA GLU A 114 -23.12 2.68 -21.95
C GLU A 114 -23.80 3.91 -21.33
N VAL A 115 -24.06 3.87 -20.03
CA VAL A 115 -24.59 4.98 -19.24
C VAL A 115 -23.75 5.14 -17.98
N VAL A 116 -23.08 6.27 -17.85
CA VAL A 116 -22.34 6.68 -16.64
C VAL A 116 -22.69 8.13 -16.32
N LYS A 117 -23.04 8.42 -15.06
CA LYS A 117 -23.28 9.79 -14.62
C LYS A 117 -21.96 10.49 -14.31
N LEU A 118 -21.91 11.81 -14.48
CA LEU A 118 -20.71 12.59 -14.16
C LEU A 118 -20.30 12.42 -12.69
N GLU A 119 -21.27 12.36 -11.78
CA GLU A 119 -21.01 12.14 -10.36
C GLU A 119 -20.36 10.78 -10.11
N GLU A 120 -20.83 9.70 -10.77
CA GLU A 120 -20.22 8.37 -10.67
C GLU A 120 -18.78 8.38 -11.19
N ALA A 121 -18.53 9.08 -12.30
CA ALA A 121 -17.17 9.23 -12.80
C ALA A 121 -16.29 9.97 -11.76
N ILE A 122 -16.73 11.12 -11.26
CA ILE A 122 -15.97 11.92 -10.28
C ILE A 122 -15.65 11.12 -9.01
N GLU A 123 -16.58 10.32 -8.49
CA GLU A 123 -16.35 9.47 -7.31
C GLU A 123 -15.29 8.37 -7.54
N ASN A 124 -15.11 7.93 -8.79
CA ASN A 124 -14.12 6.91 -9.14
C ASN A 124 -12.72 7.49 -9.45
N ILE A 125 -12.52 8.80 -9.30
CA ILE A 125 -11.19 9.42 -9.42
C ILE A 125 -10.39 9.13 -8.15
N ASP A 126 -9.43 8.22 -8.26
CA ASP A 126 -8.56 7.85 -7.14
C ASP A 126 -7.49 8.94 -6.89
N ILE A 127 -7.38 9.40 -5.64
CA ILE A 127 -6.36 10.34 -5.19
C ILE A 127 -5.26 9.61 -4.41
N GLY A 128 -5.65 8.70 -3.52
CA GLY A 128 -4.74 8.00 -2.64
C GLY A 128 -3.85 7.01 -3.38
N GLY A 129 -4.43 6.19 -4.26
CA GLY A 129 -3.73 5.19 -5.04
C GLY A 129 -2.60 5.78 -5.91
N PRO A 130 -2.87 6.78 -6.77
CA PRO A 130 -1.82 7.42 -7.56
C PRO A 130 -0.75 8.11 -6.71
N SER A 131 -1.14 8.69 -5.57
CA SER A 131 -0.18 9.32 -4.65
C SER A 131 0.77 8.30 -4.04
N LEU A 132 0.26 7.15 -3.59
CA LEU A 132 1.07 6.04 -3.08
C LEU A 132 2.03 5.53 -4.16
N LEU A 133 1.53 5.23 -5.37
CA LEU A 133 2.35 4.74 -6.47
C LEU A 133 3.50 5.69 -6.81
N ARG A 134 3.20 7.00 -6.94
CA ARG A 134 4.20 8.00 -7.28
C ARG A 134 5.24 8.20 -6.18
N ALA A 135 4.82 8.18 -4.91
CA ALA A 135 5.75 8.32 -3.79
C ALA A 135 6.71 7.14 -3.71
N SER A 136 6.18 5.92 -3.79
CA SER A 136 6.99 4.71 -3.75
C SER A 136 7.91 4.58 -4.95
N ALA A 137 7.43 4.83 -6.17
CA ALA A 137 8.26 4.77 -7.38
C ALA A 137 9.39 5.83 -7.35
N LYS A 138 9.16 6.99 -6.75
CA LYS A 138 10.21 8.01 -6.54
C LYS A 138 11.34 7.48 -5.65
N ASN A 139 11.01 6.64 -4.66
CA ASN A 139 11.96 6.09 -3.69
C ASN A 139 12.32 4.62 -3.96
N TYR A 140 12.41 4.24 -5.25
CA TYR A 140 12.61 2.84 -5.71
C TYR A 140 13.84 2.13 -5.12
N GLN A 141 14.82 2.87 -4.59
CA GLN A 141 15.99 2.29 -3.94
C GLN A 141 15.64 1.60 -2.61
N ASP A 142 14.60 2.10 -1.94
CA ASP A 142 14.15 1.66 -0.62
C ASP A 142 12.75 1.02 -0.64
N VAL A 143 11.95 1.26 -1.69
CA VAL A 143 10.56 0.83 -1.77
C VAL A 143 10.27 0.08 -3.07
N ALA A 144 9.85 -1.17 -2.95
CA ALA A 144 9.31 -1.95 -4.05
C ALA A 144 7.83 -1.60 -4.29
N VAL A 145 7.42 -1.54 -5.57
CA VAL A 145 6.04 -1.23 -5.97
C VAL A 145 5.48 -2.35 -6.83
N VAL A 146 4.30 -2.85 -6.47
CA VAL A 146 3.59 -3.91 -7.19
C VAL A 146 2.22 -3.41 -7.59
N ILE A 147 1.98 -3.36 -8.91
CA ILE A 147 0.72 -2.88 -9.50
C ILE A 147 -0.11 -3.99 -10.15
N ASN A 148 0.50 -5.13 -10.43
CA ASN A 148 -0.14 -6.22 -11.16
C ASN A 148 -0.14 -7.50 -10.31
N PRO A 149 -1.31 -8.11 -10.05
CA PRO A 149 -1.39 -9.38 -9.33
C PRO A 149 -0.53 -10.51 -9.93
N ARG A 150 -0.26 -10.47 -11.25
CA ARG A 150 0.59 -11.45 -11.93
C ARG A 150 2.04 -11.46 -11.43
N ASP A 151 2.49 -10.37 -10.80
CA ASP A 151 3.84 -10.25 -10.28
C ASP A 151 3.95 -10.79 -8.83
N TYR A 152 2.83 -11.11 -8.17
CA TYR A 152 2.86 -11.64 -6.79
C TYR A 152 3.77 -12.86 -6.62
N PRO A 153 3.75 -13.89 -7.51
CA PRO A 153 4.60 -15.06 -7.34
C PRO A 153 6.10 -14.72 -7.43
N ILE A 154 6.51 -13.93 -8.43
CA ILE A 154 7.92 -13.58 -8.61
C ILE A 154 8.44 -12.68 -7.48
N ILE A 155 7.60 -11.80 -6.94
CA ILE A 155 7.95 -10.98 -5.77
C ILE A 155 8.14 -11.86 -4.53
N LEU A 156 7.25 -12.81 -4.26
CA LEU A 156 7.42 -13.73 -3.12
C LEU A 156 8.66 -14.61 -3.26
N GLU A 157 8.95 -15.07 -4.48
CA GLU A 157 10.15 -15.85 -4.75
C GLU A 157 11.41 -15.03 -4.46
N GLU A 158 11.49 -13.79 -4.94
CA GLU A 158 12.63 -12.90 -4.70
C GLU A 158 12.79 -12.57 -3.21
N LEU A 159 11.70 -12.23 -2.51
CA LEU A 159 11.73 -12.00 -1.07
C LEU A 159 12.16 -13.26 -0.30
N GLY A 160 11.68 -14.43 -0.70
CA GLY A 160 12.07 -15.71 -0.10
C GLY A 160 13.58 -15.99 -0.23
N LYS A 161 14.16 -15.75 -1.41
CA LYS A 161 15.60 -15.94 -1.67
C LYS A 161 16.48 -14.96 -0.89
N ASN A 162 15.99 -13.76 -0.63
CA ASN A 162 16.74 -12.69 0.03
C ASN A 162 16.40 -12.52 1.51
N HIS A 163 15.61 -13.44 2.09
CA HIS A 163 15.14 -13.40 3.49
C HIS A 163 14.28 -12.19 3.85
N GLY A 164 13.51 -11.68 2.89
CA GLY A 164 12.62 -10.53 3.01
C GLY A 164 13.24 -9.22 2.55
#